data_AF-A0A2K0TE67-F1
#
_entry.id   AF-A0A2K0TE67-F1
#
_cell.length_a   1.000
_cell.length_b   1.000
_cell.length_c   1.000
_cell.angle_alpha   90.00
_cell.angle_beta   90.00
_cell.angle_gamma   90.00
#
_symmetry.space_group_name_H-M   'P 1'
#
loop_
_entity.id
_entity.type
_entity.pdbx_description
1 polymer ?
#
loop_
_entity_poly.entity_id
_entity_poly.type
_entity_poly.pdbx_seq_one_letter_code
_entity_poly.pdbx_strand_id
1 'polypeptide(L)'
;MMRNEQYTGVSLQTLDPKAFDHGVVLAQTPSPGISIPAGTTLQQLTESLAKVGAEMLVQGLRDGVHVPPYTNAGWMADQLKGDELVHAPKVSKGESQINWPEWSSTDVVRFLNIFSTVWTHARNDKGKFKRVLFLNAESVSELDVTGRSEDIVFRFERGNEGHDVQRNVRVDDEHDAFYVQMADESWVRVRNVKVDGKTTQTAKVGMREFMKKLK
;
A
#
# COMPACT_ATOMS: atom_id res chain seq x y z
N MET A 1 3.31 -1.34 7.40
CA MET A 1 3.51 -1.16 5.93
C MET A 1 2.71 -0.01 5.33
N MET A 2 1.37 0.01 5.37
CA MET A 2 0.59 1.11 4.75
C MET A 2 0.98 2.50 5.28
N ARG A 3 1.20 2.60 6.60
CA ARG A 3 1.65 3.80 7.31
C ARG A 3 3.16 4.09 7.17
N ASN A 4 3.86 3.36 6.31
CA ASN A 4 5.30 3.50 6.09
C ASN A 4 6.18 3.30 7.35
N GLU A 5 5.72 2.49 8.30
CA GLU A 5 6.52 2.06 9.46
C GLU A 5 7.77 1.31 8.99
N GLN A 6 8.91 1.62 9.61
CA GLN A 6 10.21 1.04 9.27
C GLN A 6 10.51 -0.27 10.03
N TYR A 7 9.77 -0.52 11.10
CA TYR A 7 9.89 -1.70 11.95
C TYR A 7 8.52 -2.28 12.25
N THR A 8 8.48 -3.58 12.49
CA THR A 8 7.31 -4.32 12.96
C THR A 8 7.77 -5.40 13.94
N GLY A 9 6.89 -6.30 14.37
CA GLY A 9 7.28 -7.39 15.24
C GLY A 9 6.16 -8.39 15.46
N VAL A 10 6.48 -9.39 16.27
CA VAL A 10 5.53 -10.37 16.77
C VAL A 10 5.49 -10.27 18.30
N SER A 11 4.31 -10.47 18.86
CA SER A 11 4.07 -10.70 20.29
C SER A 11 3.41 -12.06 20.50
N LEU A 12 3.81 -12.75 21.56
CA LEU A 12 3.09 -13.86 22.16
C LEU A 12 2.31 -13.30 23.35
N GLN A 13 1.00 -13.43 23.34
CA GLN A 13 0.12 -12.89 24.37
C GLN A 13 -0.90 -13.93 24.83
N THR A 14 -1.38 -13.75 26.07
CA THR A 14 -2.59 -14.47 26.51
C THR A 14 -3.80 -14.01 25.70
N LEU A 15 -4.89 -14.77 25.75
CA LEU A 15 -6.19 -14.24 25.31
C LEU A 15 -6.77 -13.37 26.43
N ASP A 16 -7.51 -12.33 26.07
CA ASP A 16 -8.37 -11.59 26.97
C ASP A 16 -9.84 -11.97 26.71
N PRO A 17 -10.66 -12.22 27.75
CA PRO A 17 -12.03 -12.70 27.57
C PRO A 17 -13.00 -11.63 27.04
N LYS A 18 -12.61 -10.35 27.02
CA LYS A 18 -13.49 -9.22 26.71
C LYS A 18 -13.06 -8.44 25.47
N ALA A 19 -11.78 -8.41 25.15
CA ALA A 19 -11.25 -7.56 24.09
C ALA A 19 -10.13 -8.22 23.28
N PHE A 20 -10.02 -7.84 22.01
CA PHE A 20 -9.05 -8.38 21.07
C PHE A 20 -7.68 -7.70 21.24
N ASP A 21 -6.59 -8.48 21.31
CA ASP A 21 -5.22 -7.99 21.55
C ASP A 21 -5.00 -7.25 22.90
N HIS A 22 -5.78 -7.61 23.93
CA HIS A 22 -5.66 -7.05 25.28
C HIS A 22 -5.03 -7.99 26.32
N GLY A 23 -4.47 -9.12 25.87
CA GLY A 23 -3.85 -10.08 26.77
C GLY A 23 -2.54 -9.60 27.38
N VAL A 24 -2.04 -10.35 28.36
CA VAL A 24 -0.69 -10.12 28.89
C VAL A 24 0.31 -10.56 27.83
N VAL A 25 1.22 -9.66 27.45
CA VAL A 25 2.33 -9.98 26.53
C VAL A 25 3.36 -10.83 27.28
N LEU A 26 3.48 -12.09 26.89
CA LEU A 26 4.37 -13.09 27.51
C LEU A 26 5.77 -13.06 26.89
N ALA A 27 5.86 -12.75 25.61
CA ALA A 27 7.10 -12.51 24.89
C ALA A 27 6.85 -11.54 23.74
N GLN A 28 7.86 -10.78 23.35
CA GLN A 28 7.79 -9.84 22.24
C GLN A 28 9.13 -9.79 21.54
N THR A 29 9.10 -9.50 20.25
CA THR A 29 10.30 -9.13 19.50
C THR A 29 11.02 -7.98 20.21
N PRO A 30 12.35 -8.04 20.46
CA PRO A 30 13.08 -6.96 21.12
C PRO A 30 13.00 -5.63 20.36
N SER A 31 13.12 -4.51 21.08
CA SER A 31 13.20 -3.17 20.48
C SER A 31 14.41 -3.03 19.55
N PRO A 32 14.30 -2.35 18.39
CA PRO A 32 13.13 -1.61 17.86
C PRO A 32 12.11 -2.46 17.10
N GLY A 33 12.28 -3.78 17.08
CA GLY A 33 11.50 -4.72 16.26
C GLY A 33 12.31 -5.27 15.09
N ILE A 34 11.61 -5.93 14.16
CA ILE A 34 12.13 -6.44 12.89
C ILE A 34 12.01 -5.33 11.85
N SER A 35 13.11 -4.99 11.20
CA SER A 35 13.12 -4.02 10.10
C SER A 35 12.23 -4.47 8.94
N ILE A 36 11.55 -3.53 8.29
CA ILE A 36 10.83 -3.73 7.04
C ILE A 36 11.68 -3.13 5.91
N PRO A 37 12.43 -3.94 5.14
CA PRO A 37 13.22 -3.43 4.02
C PRO A 37 12.35 -2.71 2.97
N ALA A 38 12.93 -1.70 2.32
CA ALA A 38 12.29 -1.03 1.19
C ALA A 38 11.90 -2.04 0.10
N GLY A 39 10.72 -1.89 -0.48
CA GLY A 39 10.23 -2.79 -1.53
C GLY A 39 9.67 -4.14 -1.03
N THR A 40 9.69 -4.42 0.27
CA THR A 40 9.10 -5.64 0.84
C THR A 40 7.63 -5.76 0.44
N THR A 41 7.22 -6.93 -0.01
CA THR A 41 5.80 -7.23 -0.28
C THR A 41 5.08 -7.74 0.97
N LEU A 42 3.75 -7.63 0.99
CA LEU A 42 2.95 -8.18 2.09
C LEU A 42 3.20 -9.68 2.28
N GLN A 43 3.37 -10.44 1.18
CA GLN A 43 3.66 -11.86 1.25
C GLN A 43 5.02 -12.12 1.92
N GLN A 44 6.08 -11.45 1.47
CA GLN A 44 7.42 -11.61 2.03
C GLN A 44 7.45 -11.25 3.51
N LEU A 45 6.81 -10.15 3.91
CA LEU A 45 6.70 -9.77 5.31
C LEU A 45 5.93 -10.83 6.12
N THR A 46 4.81 -11.32 5.58
CA THR A 46 3.99 -12.36 6.23
C THR A 46 4.81 -13.64 6.49
N GLU A 47 5.52 -14.12 5.47
CA GLU A 47 6.34 -15.34 5.57
C GLU A 47 7.48 -15.16 6.59
N SER A 48 8.13 -14.00 6.59
CA SER A 48 9.19 -13.68 7.56
C SER A 48 8.65 -13.64 8.99
N LEU A 49 7.52 -12.97 9.23
CA LEU A 49 6.93 -12.86 10.56
C LEU A 49 6.34 -14.18 11.05
N ALA A 50 5.80 -15.01 10.14
CA ALA A 50 5.29 -16.33 10.48
C ALA A 50 6.39 -17.22 11.08
N LYS A 51 7.60 -17.19 10.50
CA LYS A 51 8.75 -17.91 11.04
C LYS A 51 9.10 -17.44 12.45
N VAL A 52 9.25 -16.13 12.64
CA VAL A 52 9.59 -15.56 13.96
C VAL A 52 8.52 -15.87 15.00
N GLY A 53 7.25 -15.75 14.63
CA GLY A 53 6.14 -16.05 15.53
C GLY A 53 6.09 -17.52 15.92
N ALA A 54 6.34 -18.45 14.99
CA ALA A 54 6.40 -19.88 15.27
C ALA A 54 7.55 -20.22 16.24
N GLU A 55 8.74 -19.66 16.00
CA GLU A 55 9.90 -19.83 16.88
C GLU A 55 9.61 -19.28 18.29
N MET A 56 9.05 -18.07 18.39
CA MET A 56 8.65 -17.46 19.65
C MET A 56 7.61 -18.28 20.41
N LEU A 57 6.61 -18.83 19.71
CA LEU A 57 5.60 -19.70 20.31
C LEU A 57 6.22 -20.98 20.87
N VAL A 58 7.03 -21.68 20.08
CA VAL A 58 7.69 -22.93 20.53
C VAL A 58 8.57 -22.67 21.74
N GLN A 59 9.32 -21.56 21.73
CA GLN A 59 10.17 -21.20 22.85
C GLN A 59 9.34 -20.85 24.10
N GLY A 60 8.29 -20.04 23.97
CA GLY A 60 7.39 -19.71 25.08
C GLY A 60 6.67 -20.92 25.68
N LEU A 61 6.37 -21.94 24.87
CA LEU A 61 5.84 -23.21 25.37
C LEU A 61 6.88 -23.98 26.20
N ARG A 62 8.13 -24.03 25.75
CA ARG A 62 9.24 -24.71 26.46
C ARG A 62 9.60 -24.00 27.77
N ASP A 63 9.61 -22.68 27.75
CA ASP A 63 9.94 -21.85 28.92
C ASP A 63 8.78 -21.77 29.92
N GLY A 64 7.59 -22.29 29.56
CA GLY A 64 6.44 -22.33 30.45
C GLY A 64 5.80 -20.96 30.71
N VAL A 65 6.10 -19.93 29.93
CA VAL A 65 5.59 -18.55 30.16
C VAL A 65 4.07 -18.44 30.05
N HIS A 66 3.42 -19.44 29.47
CA HIS A 66 1.97 -19.56 29.36
C HIS A 66 1.30 -20.11 30.64
N VAL A 67 2.08 -20.49 31.67
CA VAL A 67 1.58 -20.96 32.96
C VAL A 67 1.64 -19.79 33.97
N PRO A 68 0.53 -19.47 34.68
CA PRO A 68 0.54 -18.43 35.71
C PRO A 68 1.56 -18.70 36.84
N PRO A 69 2.07 -17.65 37.51
CA PRO A 69 1.75 -16.24 37.31
C PRO A 69 2.44 -15.62 36.08
N TYR A 70 1.72 -14.80 35.33
CA TYR A 70 2.25 -14.13 34.14
C TYR A 70 3.11 -12.93 34.51
N THR A 71 4.23 -12.76 33.79
CA THR A 71 5.05 -11.54 33.82
C THR A 71 4.90 -10.84 32.48
N ASN A 72 4.53 -9.56 32.48
CA ASN A 72 4.40 -8.79 31.25
C ASN A 72 5.79 -8.44 30.68
N ALA A 73 6.09 -8.94 29.49
CA ALA A 73 7.34 -8.73 28.77
C ALA A 73 7.21 -7.68 27.64
N GLY A 74 6.03 -7.07 27.48
CA GLY A 74 5.75 -6.11 26.42
C GLY A 74 6.35 -4.74 26.69
N TRP A 75 7.42 -4.38 25.98
CA TRP A 75 8.09 -3.08 26.12
C TRP A 75 7.38 -1.95 25.37
N MET A 76 6.61 -2.28 24.33
CA MET A 76 6.00 -1.28 23.44
C MET A 76 4.93 -0.44 24.16
N ALA A 77 4.16 -1.04 25.07
CA ALA A 77 3.14 -0.33 25.83
C ALA A 77 3.75 0.75 26.74
N ASP A 78 4.92 0.49 27.32
CA ASP A 78 5.64 1.48 28.12
C ASP A 78 6.25 2.59 27.27
N GLN A 79 6.73 2.28 26.06
CA GLN A 79 7.22 3.31 25.12
C GLN A 79 6.09 4.20 24.58
N LEU A 80 4.92 3.63 24.31
CA LEU A 80 3.75 4.36 23.81
C LEU A 80 2.91 5.00 24.93
N LYS A 81 3.44 5.05 26.16
CA LYS A 81 2.70 5.54 27.31
C LYS A 81 2.44 7.05 27.18
N GLY A 82 1.18 7.40 26.92
CA GLY A 82 0.75 8.78 26.67
C GLY A 82 0.50 9.08 25.18
N ASP A 83 0.87 8.16 24.30
CA ASP A 83 0.54 8.23 22.88
C ASP A 83 -0.83 7.59 22.61
N GLU A 84 -1.52 8.07 21.58
CA GLU A 84 -2.77 7.46 21.13
C GLU A 84 -2.47 6.13 20.44
N LEU A 85 -2.97 5.03 21.02
CA LEU A 85 -2.86 3.70 20.40
C LEU A 85 -3.64 3.68 19.09
N VAL A 86 -2.95 3.41 18.00
CA VAL A 86 -3.58 3.33 16.68
C VAL A 86 -3.99 1.90 16.39
N HIS A 87 -5.30 1.69 16.27
CA HIS A 87 -5.82 0.41 15.81
C HIS A 87 -5.51 0.19 14.33
N ALA A 88 -5.14 -1.02 13.95
CA ALA A 88 -5.00 -1.43 12.56
C ALA A 88 -6.33 -2.06 12.08
N PRO A 89 -7.25 -1.28 11.47
CA PRO A 89 -8.54 -1.81 11.08
C PRO A 89 -8.40 -2.86 9.97
N LYS A 90 -9.45 -3.65 9.79
CA LYS A 90 -9.52 -4.59 8.66
C LYS A 90 -9.44 -3.82 7.34
N VAL A 91 -8.54 -4.25 6.47
CA VAL A 91 -8.40 -3.71 5.12
C VAL A 91 -9.69 -3.88 4.32
N SER A 92 -10.15 -2.79 3.72
CA SER A 92 -11.28 -2.79 2.78
C SER A 92 -10.81 -2.63 1.33
N LYS A 93 -11.68 -2.92 0.35
CA LYS A 93 -11.38 -2.70 -1.08
C LYS A 93 -11.09 -1.23 -1.43
N GLY A 94 -11.53 -0.29 -0.59
CA GLY A 94 -11.27 1.14 -0.76
C GLY A 94 -9.81 1.51 -0.52
N GLU A 95 -9.08 0.74 0.28
CA GLU A 95 -7.72 1.11 0.69
C GLU A 95 -6.69 1.05 -0.44
N SER A 96 -6.95 0.31 -1.52
CA SER A 96 -6.09 0.29 -2.70
C SER A 96 -6.45 1.36 -3.74
N GLN A 97 -7.38 2.29 -3.43
CA GLN A 97 -7.63 3.44 -4.28
C GLN A 97 -6.46 4.41 -4.22
N ILE A 98 -6.03 4.91 -5.38
CA ILE A 98 -5.02 5.98 -5.42
C ILE A 98 -5.61 7.25 -4.80
N ASN A 99 -5.02 7.70 -3.69
CA ASN A 99 -5.33 8.98 -3.07
C ASN A 99 -4.58 10.10 -3.82
N TRP A 100 -5.16 10.54 -4.92
CA TRP A 100 -4.56 11.54 -5.81
C TRP A 100 -4.14 12.84 -5.13
N PRO A 101 -4.87 13.39 -4.13
CA PRO A 101 -4.45 14.60 -3.43
C PRO A 101 -3.16 14.48 -2.60
N GLU A 102 -2.82 13.30 -2.09
CA GLU A 102 -1.77 13.16 -1.06
C GLU A 102 -0.64 12.21 -1.47
N TRP A 103 -0.89 11.21 -2.31
CA TRP A 103 0.10 10.18 -2.62
C TRP A 103 1.22 10.71 -3.52
N SER A 104 2.44 10.35 -3.14
CA SER A 104 3.66 10.35 -3.95
C SER A 104 3.78 9.11 -4.82
N SER A 105 4.79 9.09 -5.70
CA SER A 105 5.17 7.90 -6.46
C SER A 105 5.59 6.72 -5.58
N THR A 106 6.24 7.00 -4.44
CA THR A 106 6.65 5.96 -3.49
C THR A 106 5.45 5.35 -2.76
N ASP A 107 4.39 6.13 -2.52
CA ASP A 107 3.13 5.61 -1.96
C ASP A 107 2.46 4.63 -2.93
N VAL A 108 2.41 4.96 -4.23
CA VAL A 108 1.86 4.05 -5.25
C VAL A 108 2.61 2.72 -5.26
N VAL A 109 3.94 2.74 -5.28
CA VAL A 109 4.77 1.52 -5.25
C VAL A 109 4.56 0.75 -3.94
N ARG A 110 4.50 1.42 -2.79
CA ARG A 110 4.25 0.79 -1.50
C ARG A 110 2.90 0.07 -1.47
N PHE A 111 1.85 0.70 -1.97
CA PHE A 111 0.53 0.08 -2.02
C PHE A 111 0.44 -1.05 -3.06
N LEU A 112 1.21 -0.98 -4.16
CA LEU A 112 1.37 -2.13 -5.06
C LEU A 112 2.06 -3.32 -4.37
N ASN A 113 3.07 -3.09 -3.55
CA ASN A 113 3.71 -4.17 -2.78
C ASN A 113 2.79 -4.81 -1.73
N ILE A 114 1.75 -4.08 -1.30
CA ILE A 114 0.76 -4.57 -0.31
C ILE A 114 -0.40 -5.30 -1.02
N PHE A 115 -0.96 -4.70 -2.07
CA PHE A 115 -2.22 -5.15 -2.70
C PHE A 115 -2.04 -5.78 -4.07
N SER A 116 -0.83 -5.82 -4.62
CA SER A 116 -0.49 -6.19 -6.01
C SER A 116 -1.12 -5.31 -7.09
N THR A 117 -2.14 -4.53 -6.76
CA THR A 117 -2.81 -3.57 -7.64
C THR A 117 -3.27 -2.36 -6.85
N VAL A 118 -3.23 -1.19 -7.48
CA VAL A 118 -3.93 0.01 -7.02
C VAL A 118 -4.96 0.40 -8.07
N TRP A 119 -6.00 1.11 -7.68
CA TRP A 119 -7.08 1.45 -8.60
C TRP A 119 -7.47 2.91 -8.57
N THR A 120 -8.02 3.36 -9.68
CA THR A 120 -8.60 4.69 -9.85
C THR A 120 -9.77 4.63 -10.82
N HIS A 121 -10.60 5.67 -10.84
CA HIS A 121 -11.49 5.93 -11.97
C HIS A 121 -10.82 6.92 -12.93
N ALA A 122 -10.91 6.71 -14.24
CA ALA A 122 -10.43 7.62 -15.27
C ALA A 122 -11.57 8.02 -16.22
N ARG A 123 -11.64 9.30 -16.59
CA ARG A 123 -12.68 9.85 -17.46
C ARG A 123 -12.31 9.71 -18.92
N ASN A 124 -13.16 9.07 -19.72
CA ASN A 124 -12.94 8.93 -21.16
C ASN A 124 -13.39 10.16 -21.96
N ASP A 125 -13.15 10.12 -23.27
CA ASP A 125 -13.58 11.15 -24.24
C ASP A 125 -15.09 11.41 -24.27
N LYS A 126 -15.91 10.46 -23.81
CA LYS A 126 -17.38 10.57 -23.67
C LYS A 126 -17.82 11.11 -22.30
N GLY A 127 -16.89 11.51 -21.44
CA GLY A 127 -17.17 12.00 -20.09
C GLY A 127 -17.56 10.91 -19.08
N LYS A 128 -17.49 9.62 -19.46
CA LYS A 128 -17.79 8.50 -18.56
C LYS A 128 -16.54 8.04 -17.83
N PHE A 129 -16.70 7.74 -16.54
CA PHE A 129 -15.65 7.13 -15.74
C PHE A 129 -15.63 5.61 -15.92
N LYS A 130 -14.43 5.05 -16.00
CA LYS A 130 -14.21 3.61 -15.87
C LYS A 130 -13.15 3.33 -14.82
N ARG A 131 -13.28 2.21 -14.15
CA ARG A 131 -12.26 1.74 -13.21
C ARG A 131 -11.04 1.26 -13.98
N VAL A 132 -9.86 1.66 -13.52
CA VAL A 132 -8.57 1.26 -14.03
C VAL A 132 -7.75 0.73 -12.86
N LEU A 133 -7.20 -0.47 -13.02
CA LEU A 133 -6.22 -1.03 -12.11
C LEU A 133 -4.83 -0.79 -12.68
N PHE A 134 -3.90 -0.31 -11.86
CA PHE A 134 -2.46 -0.33 -12.15
C PHE A 134 -1.89 -1.58 -11.49
N LEU A 135 -1.13 -2.37 -12.25
CA LEU A 135 -0.63 -3.68 -11.80
C LEU A 135 0.88 -3.70 -11.61
N ASN A 136 1.61 -3.01 -12.48
CA ASN A 136 3.06 -2.96 -12.46
C ASN A 136 3.46 -1.50 -12.68
N ALA A 137 4.01 -0.88 -11.64
CA ALA A 137 4.44 0.49 -11.69
C ALA A 137 5.65 0.71 -10.78
N GLU A 138 6.48 1.67 -11.17
CA GLU A 138 7.71 2.03 -10.46
C GLU A 138 7.81 3.56 -10.35
N SER A 139 8.39 4.04 -9.25
CA SER A 139 8.80 5.44 -9.13
C SER A 139 9.99 5.69 -10.03
N VAL A 140 10.00 6.81 -10.74
CA VAL A 140 11.07 7.19 -11.67
C VAL A 140 11.50 8.64 -11.45
N SER A 141 12.74 8.94 -11.82
CA SER A 141 13.23 10.33 -11.85
C SER A 141 12.53 11.10 -12.95
N GLU A 142 12.29 12.40 -12.75
CA GLU A 142 11.77 13.29 -13.80
C GLU A 142 12.68 13.30 -15.04
N LEU A 143 14.00 13.11 -14.86
CA LEU A 143 14.97 13.02 -15.96
C LEU A 143 14.72 11.82 -16.90
N ASP A 144 14.07 10.77 -16.40
CA ASP A 144 13.73 9.57 -17.18
C ASP A 144 12.35 9.68 -17.84
N VAL A 145 11.61 10.76 -17.56
CA VAL A 145 10.25 10.96 -18.07
C VAL A 145 10.31 11.61 -19.44
N THR A 146 9.90 10.84 -20.44
CA THR A 146 9.97 11.18 -21.86
C THR A 146 8.59 11.13 -22.52
N GLY A 147 8.51 11.63 -23.75
CA GLY A 147 7.30 11.58 -24.56
C GLY A 147 6.40 12.80 -24.45
N ARG A 148 5.26 12.73 -25.16
CA ARG A 148 4.31 13.86 -25.25
C ARG A 148 3.52 14.03 -23.96
N SER A 149 3.22 15.28 -23.64
CA SER A 149 2.44 15.67 -22.46
C SER A 149 0.94 15.61 -22.76
N GLU A 150 0.19 14.98 -21.87
CA GLU A 150 -1.27 14.90 -21.94
C GLU A 150 -1.87 15.15 -20.54
N ASP A 151 -3.17 15.47 -20.51
CA ASP A 151 -3.93 15.59 -19.27
C ASP A 151 -4.98 14.50 -19.19
N ILE A 152 -5.00 13.76 -18.08
CA ILE A 152 -6.07 12.80 -17.78
C ILE A 152 -6.79 13.26 -16.51
N VAL A 153 -8.12 13.15 -16.54
CA VAL A 153 -8.96 13.38 -15.36
C VAL A 153 -9.23 12.06 -14.67
N PHE A 154 -8.74 11.94 -13.44
CA PHE A 154 -9.01 10.84 -12.55
C PHE A 154 -10.07 11.23 -11.52
N ARG A 155 -10.67 10.23 -10.87
CA ARG A 155 -11.58 10.45 -9.75
C ARG A 155 -11.14 9.66 -8.52
N PHE A 156 -11.03 10.39 -7.42
CA PHE A 156 -10.82 9.89 -6.07
C PHE A 156 -12.13 9.93 -5.29
N GLU A 157 -12.42 8.90 -4.49
CA GLU A 157 -13.65 8.79 -3.71
C GLU A 157 -13.29 8.73 -2.22
N ARG A 158 -13.87 9.61 -1.42
CA ARG A 158 -13.71 9.62 0.04
C ARG A 158 -15.08 9.72 0.68
N GLY A 159 -15.50 8.66 1.35
CA GLY A 159 -16.87 8.55 1.85
C GLY A 159 -17.88 8.56 0.70
N ASN A 160 -18.81 9.52 0.70
CA ASN A 160 -19.83 9.68 -0.35
C ASN A 160 -19.46 10.74 -1.39
N GLU A 161 -18.29 11.37 -1.27
CA GLU A 161 -17.85 12.43 -2.16
C GLU A 161 -16.82 11.92 -3.17
N GLY A 162 -17.03 12.28 -4.44
CA GLY A 162 -16.09 12.02 -5.54
C GLY A 162 -15.44 13.33 -5.98
N HIS A 163 -14.10 13.35 -5.99
CA HIS A 163 -13.31 14.50 -6.43
C HIS A 163 -12.61 14.17 -7.75
N ASP A 164 -12.88 14.99 -8.77
CA ASP A 164 -12.18 14.92 -10.05
C ASP A 164 -10.85 15.64 -9.94
N VAL A 165 -9.77 14.96 -10.34
CA VAL A 165 -8.40 15.45 -10.23
C VAL A 165 -7.74 15.31 -11.59
N GLN A 166 -7.29 16.43 -12.15
CA GLN A 166 -6.48 16.41 -13.37
C GLN A 166 -5.02 16.12 -13.01
N ARG A 167 -4.40 15.21 -13.74
CA ARG A 167 -2.98 14.88 -13.62
C ARG A 167 -2.32 14.91 -14.98
N ASN A 168 -1.09 15.44 -15.00
CA ASN A 168 -0.24 15.35 -16.17
C ASN A 168 0.22 13.90 -16.35
N VAL A 169 0.19 13.45 -17.60
CA VAL A 169 0.72 12.15 -17.99
C VAL A 169 1.65 12.33 -19.18
N ARG A 170 2.64 11.44 -19.28
CA ARG A 170 3.57 11.42 -20.39
C ARG A 170 3.47 10.10 -21.13
N VAL A 171 3.36 10.19 -22.45
CA VAL A 171 3.21 9.03 -23.33
C VAL A 171 4.40 8.99 -24.26
N ASP A 172 5.23 7.98 -24.08
CA ASP A 172 6.37 7.71 -24.95
C ASP A 172 6.03 6.56 -25.89
N ASP A 173 5.76 6.92 -27.15
CA ASP A 173 5.42 5.95 -28.18
C ASP A 173 6.62 5.10 -28.61
N GLU A 174 7.84 5.67 -28.56
CA GLU A 174 9.10 5.02 -28.95
C GLU A 174 9.52 3.95 -27.95
N HIS A 175 9.41 4.26 -26.64
CA HIS A 175 9.84 3.37 -25.55
C HIS A 175 8.69 2.58 -24.90
N ASP A 176 7.49 2.64 -25.48
CA ASP A 176 6.26 2.04 -24.95
C ASP A 176 6.02 2.35 -23.46
N ALA A 177 6.21 3.62 -23.07
CA ALA A 177 6.11 4.06 -21.69
C ALA A 177 4.91 4.97 -21.44
N PHE A 178 4.34 4.85 -20.24
CA PHE A 178 3.28 5.71 -19.74
C PHE A 178 3.65 6.14 -18.33
N TYR A 179 3.77 7.46 -18.14
CA TYR A 179 4.11 8.06 -16.86
C TYR A 179 2.93 8.88 -16.34
N VAL A 180 2.72 8.85 -15.03
CA VAL A 180 1.71 9.67 -14.35
C VAL A 180 2.41 10.49 -13.28
N GLN A 181 2.15 11.79 -13.29
CA GLN A 181 2.64 12.68 -12.24
C GLN A 181 1.75 12.57 -11.00
N MET A 182 2.37 12.56 -9.83
CA MET A 182 1.73 12.43 -8.52
C MET A 182 1.54 13.80 -7.86
N ALA A 183 0.97 13.84 -6.65
CA ALA A 183 0.63 15.09 -5.98
C ALA A 183 1.86 15.95 -5.65
N ASP A 184 2.97 15.29 -5.32
CA ASP A 184 4.26 15.87 -4.96
C ASP A 184 5.18 16.08 -6.18
N GLU A 185 4.60 16.09 -7.39
CA GLU A 185 5.29 16.21 -8.67
C GLU A 185 6.19 15.03 -9.04
N SER A 186 6.33 14.02 -8.16
CA SER A 186 7.06 12.80 -8.47
C SER A 186 6.34 11.95 -9.52
N TRP A 187 7.08 11.10 -10.22
CA TRP A 187 6.57 10.36 -11.37
C TRP A 187 6.50 8.87 -11.13
N VAL A 188 5.42 8.27 -11.63
CA VAL A 188 5.25 6.82 -11.68
C VAL A 188 5.23 6.36 -13.12
N ARG A 189 6.11 5.45 -13.50
CA ARG A 189 6.00 4.71 -14.76
C ARG A 189 5.06 3.51 -14.54
N VAL A 190 3.91 3.51 -15.20
CA VAL A 190 2.99 2.37 -15.18
C VAL A 190 3.22 1.52 -16.42
N ARG A 191 3.50 0.24 -16.23
CA ARG A 191 3.76 -0.72 -17.33
C ARG A 191 2.48 -1.39 -17.80
N ASN A 192 1.63 -1.80 -16.86
CA ASN A 192 0.42 -2.55 -17.16
C ASN A 192 -0.81 -1.99 -16.44
N VAL A 193 -1.92 -1.96 -17.17
CA VAL A 193 -3.22 -1.58 -16.65
C VAL A 193 -4.28 -2.61 -17.01
N LYS A 194 -5.33 -2.68 -16.18
CA LYS A 194 -6.58 -3.37 -16.52
C LYS A 194 -7.73 -2.38 -16.40
N VAL A 195 -8.34 -2.07 -17.53
CA VAL A 195 -9.53 -1.22 -17.59
C VAL A 195 -10.77 -2.10 -17.47
N ASP A 196 -11.79 -1.60 -16.79
CA ASP A 196 -13.07 -2.29 -16.65
C ASP A 196 -13.64 -2.75 -18.00
N GLY A 197 -14.10 -4.00 -18.04
CA GLY A 197 -14.54 -4.68 -19.25
C GLY A 197 -13.43 -5.09 -20.24
N LYS A 198 -12.14 -4.94 -19.90
CA LYS A 198 -11.02 -5.33 -20.77
C LYS A 198 -10.03 -6.29 -20.08
N THR A 199 -9.23 -6.97 -20.88
CA THR A 199 -8.05 -7.73 -20.41
C THR A 199 -6.90 -6.78 -20.06
N THR A 200 -5.94 -7.30 -19.30
CA THR A 200 -4.69 -6.59 -19.00
C THR A 200 -3.96 -6.21 -20.29
N GLN A 201 -3.51 -4.96 -20.36
CA GLN A 201 -2.81 -4.39 -21.51
C GLN A 201 -1.57 -3.62 -21.04
N THR A 202 -0.70 -3.24 -21.97
CA THR A 202 0.30 -2.20 -21.67
C THR A 202 -0.41 -0.90 -21.32
N ALA A 203 0.17 -0.13 -20.42
CA ALA A 203 -0.44 1.11 -19.95
C ALA A 203 -0.72 2.08 -21.11
N LYS A 204 0.22 2.22 -22.05
CA LYS A 204 0.03 3.04 -23.26
C LYS A 204 -1.24 2.69 -24.04
N VAL A 205 -1.49 1.39 -24.26
CA VAL A 205 -2.67 0.92 -25.01
C VAL A 205 -3.94 1.06 -24.17
N GLY A 206 -3.92 0.59 -22.93
CA GLY A 206 -5.08 0.60 -22.05
C GLY A 206 -5.57 2.01 -21.72
N MET A 207 -4.65 2.97 -21.60
CA MET A 207 -4.96 4.34 -21.21
C MET A 207 -5.37 5.24 -22.38
N ARG A 208 -5.23 4.79 -23.64
CA ARG A 208 -5.50 5.59 -24.84
C ARG A 208 -6.90 6.20 -24.89
N GLU A 209 -7.92 5.51 -24.36
CA GLU A 209 -9.30 6.02 -24.38
C GLU A 209 -9.59 7.17 -23.41
N PHE A 210 -8.64 7.47 -22.52
CA PHE A 210 -8.74 8.56 -21.53
C PHE A 210 -7.91 9.79 -21.91
N MET A 211 -7.10 9.69 -22.96
CA MET A 211 -6.32 10.80 -23.50
C MET A 211 -7.20 11.63 -24.45
N LYS A 212 -6.87 12.92 -24.61
CA LYS A 212 -7.54 13.75 -25.62
C LYS A 212 -7.25 13.17 -27.00
N LYS A 213 -8.27 13.11 -27.87
CA LYS A 213 -8.06 12.79 -29.27
C LYS A 213 -7.28 13.94 -29.90
N LEU A 214 -6.14 13.64 -30.51
CA LEU A 214 -5.49 14.52 -31.48
C LEU A 214 -6.53 14.85 -32.55
N LYS A 215 -6.86 16.14 -32.67
CA LYS A 215 -7.69 16.65 -33.78
C LYS A 215 -6.86 16.72 -35.05
#